data_AF-A0A382YVB6-F1
#
_entry.id   AF-A0A382YVB6-F1
#
_cell.length_a   1.000
_cell.length_b   1.000
_cell.length_c   1.000
_cell.angle_alpha   90.00
_cell.angle_beta   90.00
_cell.angle_gamma   90.00
#
_symmetry.space_group_name_H-M   'P 1'
#
loop_
_entity.id
_entity.type
_entity.pdbx_description
1 polymer ?
#
loop_
_entity_poly.entity_id
_entity_poly.type
_entity_poly.pdbx_seq_one_letter_code
_entity_poly.pdbx_strand_id
1 'polypeptide(L)'
;ATVQTSSAVTATTEATSISYRNAAFEPVANVYVDTFGQVRNDTSATTKAASIPFVAILNTASSATGGVTTTGSGTLGTVDTADKITNTKGNVAGMPLTLTSPSTGRWWVHASPQGTVYVDGTTVGFLFEASVAAGAGTTFATTATHAWDMPQALVGNFSSITNVTSAIGTQTYQGTSRTLTTTLAGTTAAAVVDGYTVKYVDKVVNYGGGTGNQTISYATTYATSSAGVVTTTFTCGADHETVQTASDVNDGAGNPTIADY
;
A
#
# COMPACT_ATOMS: atom_id res chain seq x y z
N ALA A 1 -16.06 22.15 24.12
CA ALA A 1 -15.02 22.82 23.31
C ALA A 1 -15.12 22.33 21.87
N THR A 2 -14.66 23.11 20.89
CA THR A 2 -14.57 22.71 19.48
C THR A 2 -13.16 23.00 18.93
N VAL A 3 -12.71 22.17 17.99
CA VAL A 3 -11.46 22.36 17.25
C VAL A 3 -11.79 23.07 15.93
N GLN A 4 -10.98 24.05 15.55
CA GLN A 4 -11.14 24.86 14.34
C GLN A 4 -9.81 24.93 13.57
N THR A 5 -9.88 24.78 12.25
CA THR A 5 -8.77 25.08 11.34
C THR A 5 -9.03 26.42 10.65
N SER A 6 -7.98 27.21 10.40
CA SER A 6 -8.09 28.49 9.68
C SER A 6 -7.90 28.36 8.17
N SER A 7 -7.45 27.19 7.72
CA SER A 7 -7.13 26.86 6.33
C SER A 7 -7.65 25.48 5.96
N ALA A 8 -7.67 25.20 4.65
CA ALA A 8 -7.80 23.84 4.16
C ALA A 8 -6.62 23.00 4.65
N VAL A 9 -6.91 21.78 5.08
CA VAL A 9 -5.90 20.84 5.57
C VAL A 9 -5.08 20.30 4.38
N THR A 10 -3.76 20.42 4.46
CA THR A 10 -2.79 20.05 3.42
C THR A 10 -1.70 19.13 3.96
N ALA A 11 -0.82 18.62 3.09
CA ALA A 11 0.34 17.80 3.46
C ALA A 11 1.46 18.63 4.12
N THR A 12 1.12 19.39 5.16
CA THR A 12 2.05 20.25 5.91
C THR A 12 1.65 20.27 7.40
N THR A 13 2.24 21.17 8.18
CA THR A 13 1.81 21.40 9.57
C THR A 13 0.53 22.21 9.60
N GLU A 14 -0.53 21.61 10.12
CA GLU A 14 -1.81 22.28 10.34
C GLU A 14 -1.93 22.72 11.79
N ALA A 15 -1.99 24.04 11.99
CA ALA A 15 -2.26 24.64 13.29
C ALA A 15 -3.78 24.71 13.53
N THR A 16 -4.21 24.36 14.73
CA THR A 16 -5.62 24.43 15.13
C THR A 16 -5.84 25.51 16.20
N SER A 17 -7.07 25.99 16.29
CA SER A 17 -7.56 26.83 17.38
C SER A 17 -8.71 26.13 18.09
N ILE A 18 -8.79 26.30 19.40
CA ILE A 18 -9.89 25.79 20.21
C ILE A 18 -10.82 26.93 20.59
N SER A 19 -12.13 26.67 20.52
CA SER A 19 -13.17 27.54 21.05
C SER A 19 -13.98 26.79 22.11
N TYR A 20 -13.98 27.30 23.34
CA TYR A 20 -14.85 26.82 24.43
C TYR A 20 -16.03 27.76 24.61
N ARG A 21 -17.23 27.19 24.60
CA ARG A 21 -18.49 27.89 24.85
C ARG A 21 -19.31 27.10 25.87
N ASN A 22 -20.09 27.82 26.69
CA ASN A 22 -21.08 27.18 27.57
C ASN A 22 -22.31 26.73 26.77
N ALA A 23 -23.31 26.17 27.46
CA ALA A 23 -24.55 25.70 26.84
C ALA A 23 -25.37 26.82 26.14
N ALA A 24 -25.14 28.08 26.50
CA ALA A 24 -25.76 29.25 25.86
C ALA A 24 -24.91 29.84 24.73
N PHE A 25 -23.85 29.15 24.30
CA PHE A 25 -22.89 29.59 23.28
C PHE A 25 -22.04 30.83 23.65
N GLU A 26 -21.95 31.18 24.94
CA GLU A 26 -21.12 32.28 25.42
C GLU A 26 -19.66 31.82 25.65
N PRO A 27 -18.66 32.68 25.36
CA PRO A 27 -17.26 32.39 25.66
C PRO A 27 -17.02 32.26 27.16
N VAL A 28 -16.24 31.24 27.56
CA VAL A 28 -15.85 31.05 28.96
C VAL A 28 -14.33 31.12 29.05
N ALA A 29 -13.84 32.04 29.88
CA ALA A 29 -12.42 32.21 30.17
C ALA A 29 -11.96 31.31 31.31
N ASN A 30 -10.65 31.12 31.43
CA ASN A 30 -10.02 30.41 32.56
C ASN A 30 -10.43 28.93 32.69
N VAL A 31 -10.83 28.30 31.58
CA VAL A 31 -11.09 26.86 31.50
C VAL A 31 -9.83 26.16 31.01
N TYR A 32 -9.38 25.13 31.73
CA TYR A 32 -8.32 24.22 31.31
C TYR A 32 -8.80 23.35 30.14
N VAL A 33 -7.94 23.20 29.15
CA VAL A 33 -8.22 22.45 27.92
C VAL A 33 -7.01 21.62 27.56
N ASP A 34 -7.21 20.30 27.55
CA ASP A 34 -6.25 19.36 26.99
C ASP A 34 -6.53 19.21 25.48
N THR A 35 -5.44 19.25 24.70
CA THR A 35 -5.46 19.11 23.25
C THR A 35 -4.42 18.09 22.84
N PHE A 36 -4.88 17.01 22.21
CA PHE A 36 -4.04 15.92 21.77
C PHE A 36 -4.49 15.43 20.40
N GLY A 37 -3.61 14.69 19.73
CA GLY A 37 -3.78 14.39 18.33
C GLY A 37 -2.95 13.22 17.84
N GLN A 38 -3.31 12.75 16.65
CA GLN A 38 -2.70 11.60 16.02
C GLN A 38 -2.64 11.81 14.51
N VAL A 39 -1.57 11.32 13.89
CA VAL A 39 -1.47 11.17 12.44
C VAL A 39 -1.46 9.68 12.10
N ARG A 40 -2.38 9.26 11.23
CA ARG A 40 -2.45 7.90 10.68
C ARG A 40 -1.90 7.90 9.26
N ASN A 41 -0.94 7.04 8.98
CA ASN A 41 -0.40 6.86 7.64
C ASN A 41 -1.38 6.05 6.78
N ASP A 42 -1.81 6.61 5.66
CA ASP A 42 -2.82 6.02 4.78
C ASP A 42 -2.25 5.37 3.51
N THR A 43 -0.93 5.22 3.41
CA THR A 43 -0.24 4.75 2.20
C THR A 43 -0.68 3.35 1.76
N SER A 44 -0.94 2.47 2.73
CA SER A 44 -1.31 1.07 2.49
C SER A 44 -2.09 0.49 3.68
N ALA A 45 -2.70 -0.69 3.51
CA ALA A 45 -3.32 -1.40 4.63
C ALA A 45 -2.31 -1.68 5.76
N THR A 46 -1.07 -2.04 5.42
CA THR A 46 0.00 -2.31 6.39
C THR A 46 0.39 -1.06 7.18
N THR A 47 0.53 0.09 6.53
CA THR A 47 0.88 1.35 7.21
C THR A 47 -0.27 1.90 8.05
N LYS A 48 -1.52 1.69 7.62
CA LYS A 48 -2.72 1.97 8.43
C LYS A 48 -2.76 1.09 9.68
N ALA A 49 -2.48 -0.21 9.55
CA ALA A 49 -2.46 -1.15 10.67
C ALA A 49 -1.28 -0.92 11.63
N ALA A 50 -0.14 -0.44 11.12
CA ALA A 50 1.01 -0.06 11.92
C ALA A 50 0.81 1.28 12.67
N SER A 51 -0.12 2.11 12.21
CA SER A 51 -0.51 3.30 12.98
C SER A 51 -1.26 2.84 14.23
N ILE A 52 -0.67 3.08 15.41
CA ILE A 52 -1.21 2.63 16.71
C ILE A 52 -2.66 3.11 16.85
N PRO A 53 -3.66 2.28 17.19
CA PRO A 53 -5.01 2.75 17.44
C PRO A 53 -5.03 3.85 18.52
N PHE A 54 -5.95 4.82 18.38
CA PHE A 54 -6.13 5.91 19.36
C PHE A 54 -6.30 5.37 20.80
N VAL A 55 -7.00 4.24 20.90
CA VAL A 55 -7.49 3.60 22.12
C VAL A 55 -6.40 2.72 22.76
N ALA A 56 -5.97 3.06 23.96
CA ALA A 56 -5.17 2.20 24.85
C ALA A 56 -6.06 1.45 25.86
N ILE A 57 -5.50 1.11 27.03
CA ILE A 57 -6.21 0.45 28.13
C ILE A 57 -7.48 1.24 28.48
N LEU A 58 -8.61 0.53 28.56
CA LEU A 58 -9.92 1.09 28.97
C LEU A 58 -10.37 2.30 28.13
N ASN A 59 -10.07 2.33 26.83
CA ASN A 59 -10.47 3.38 25.90
C ASN A 59 -9.88 4.77 26.16
N THR A 60 -8.75 4.85 26.86
CA THR A 60 -8.00 6.11 27.06
C THR A 60 -7.03 6.39 25.91
N ALA A 61 -6.53 7.62 25.83
CA ALA A 61 -5.55 8.01 24.80
C ALA A 61 -4.22 7.24 24.95
N SER A 62 -3.78 6.60 23.87
CA SER A 62 -2.53 5.82 23.86
C SER A 62 -1.28 6.68 23.79
N SER A 63 -0.42 6.60 24.81
CA SER A 63 0.90 7.26 24.85
C SER A 63 2.04 6.44 24.21
N ALA A 64 1.72 5.31 23.59
CA ALA A 64 2.72 4.48 22.93
C ALA A 64 3.42 5.25 21.78
N THR A 65 4.69 4.96 21.54
CA THR A 65 5.49 5.58 20.47
C THR A 65 4.77 5.43 19.11
N GLY A 66 4.54 6.55 18.42
CA GLY A 66 3.76 6.59 17.17
C GLY A 66 2.24 6.63 17.35
N GLY A 67 1.75 6.76 18.59
CA GLY A 67 0.35 6.89 18.95
C GLY A 67 -0.11 8.35 19.09
N VAL A 68 -0.86 8.62 20.15
CA VAL A 68 -1.44 9.94 20.42
C VAL A 68 -0.39 10.81 21.10
N THR A 69 -0.31 12.06 20.68
CA THR A 69 0.62 13.04 21.24
C THR A 69 -0.15 14.25 21.76
N THR A 70 0.38 14.90 22.78
CA THR A 70 -0.12 16.20 23.28
C THR A 70 0.97 17.26 23.09
N THR A 71 0.56 18.52 22.99
CA THR A 71 1.49 19.66 22.92
C THR A 71 1.58 20.45 24.22
N GLY A 72 0.82 20.04 25.24
CA GLY A 72 0.97 20.55 26.59
C GLY A 72 2.04 19.78 27.36
N SER A 73 2.50 20.37 28.47
CA SER A 73 3.21 19.64 29.53
C SER A 73 2.27 18.81 30.42
N GLY A 74 0.96 18.87 30.15
CA GLY A 74 -0.07 18.10 30.82
C GLY A 74 -0.03 16.61 30.49
N THR A 75 -0.74 15.85 31.31
CA THR A 75 -0.87 14.40 31.17
C THR A 75 -1.82 14.10 30.00
N LEU A 76 -1.34 13.35 29.00
CA LEU A 76 -2.11 13.02 27.80
C LEU A 76 -3.53 12.52 28.14
N GLY A 77 -4.53 13.19 27.56
CA GLY A 77 -5.93 12.83 27.73
C GLY A 77 -6.50 13.19 29.09
N THR A 78 -5.81 13.94 29.94
CA THR A 78 -6.26 14.27 31.30
C THR A 78 -6.22 15.76 31.51
N VAL A 79 -7.33 16.34 31.98
CA VAL A 79 -7.33 17.78 32.28
C VAL A 79 -6.56 18.03 33.58
N ASP A 80 -5.44 18.74 33.51
CA ASP A 80 -4.61 19.12 34.66
C ASP A 80 -4.14 20.59 34.64
N THR A 81 -3.35 21.00 35.62
CA THR A 81 -2.87 22.39 35.74
C THR A 81 -1.85 22.79 34.67
N ALA A 82 -1.22 21.80 34.01
CA ALA A 82 -0.22 22.01 32.99
C ALA A 82 -0.84 22.12 31.58
N ASP A 83 -2.16 22.00 31.49
CA ASP A 83 -2.93 22.28 30.27
C ASP A 83 -3.09 23.75 29.97
N LYS A 84 -3.45 24.02 28.71
CA LYS A 84 -3.66 25.37 28.23
C LYS A 84 -4.97 25.94 28.80
N ILE A 85 -4.96 27.24 29.06
CA ILE A 85 -6.11 27.95 29.61
C ILE A 85 -6.73 28.84 28.52
N THR A 86 -8.06 28.83 28.43
CA THR A 86 -8.82 29.70 27.54
C THR A 86 -8.72 31.18 27.93
N ASN A 87 -8.54 32.04 26.92
CA ASN A 87 -8.51 33.49 27.10
C ASN A 87 -9.90 34.08 27.36
N THR A 88 -10.01 35.40 27.50
CA THR A 88 -11.28 36.12 27.72
C THR A 88 -12.33 35.92 26.64
N LYS A 89 -11.93 35.48 25.43
CA LYS A 89 -12.81 35.12 24.32
C LYS A 89 -13.11 33.62 24.28
N GLY A 90 -12.75 32.87 25.32
CA GLY A 90 -12.91 31.43 25.39
C GLY A 90 -12.08 30.66 24.37
N ASN A 91 -10.98 31.25 23.86
CA ASN A 91 -10.17 30.66 22.81
C ASN A 91 -8.78 30.29 23.33
N VAL A 92 -8.18 29.25 22.76
CA VAL A 92 -6.79 28.85 23.05
C VAL A 92 -6.17 28.18 21.83
N ALA A 93 -4.85 28.28 21.68
CA ALA A 93 -4.14 27.60 20.60
C ALA A 93 -4.27 26.08 20.76
N GLY A 94 -4.73 25.41 19.70
CA GLY A 94 -4.85 23.96 19.66
C GLY A 94 -3.51 23.27 19.46
N MET A 95 -3.57 21.98 19.17
CA MET A 95 -2.41 21.17 18.84
C MET A 95 -2.08 21.26 17.35
N PRO A 96 -0.85 21.65 16.96
CA PRO A 96 -0.38 21.44 15.58
C PRO A 96 -0.15 19.95 15.29
N LEU A 97 -0.54 19.49 14.11
CA LEU A 97 -0.13 18.19 13.56
C LEU A 97 0.50 18.35 12.19
N THR A 98 1.61 17.65 11.95
CA THR A 98 2.27 17.60 10.64
C THR A 98 1.76 16.42 9.85
N LEU A 99 1.11 16.69 8.73
CA LEU A 99 0.56 15.67 7.84
C LEU A 99 1.47 15.43 6.65
N THR A 100 1.43 14.20 6.15
CA THR A 100 2.03 13.79 4.88
C THR A 100 0.94 13.23 3.96
N SER A 101 1.14 13.25 2.65
CA SER A 101 0.17 12.62 1.73
C SER A 101 0.61 11.17 1.44
N PRO A 102 -0.27 10.16 1.53
CA PRO A 102 -1.61 10.18 2.13
C PRO A 102 -1.59 9.97 3.65
N SER A 103 -2.36 10.77 4.41
CA SER A 103 -2.56 10.56 5.85
C SER A 103 -3.87 11.14 6.35
N THR A 104 -4.28 10.72 7.54
CA THR A 104 -5.42 11.28 8.28
C THR A 104 -4.91 11.89 9.57
N GLY A 105 -5.17 13.18 9.77
CA GLY A 105 -4.99 13.88 11.03
C GLY A 105 -6.25 13.80 11.89
N ARG A 106 -6.08 13.56 13.19
CA ARG A 106 -7.14 13.55 14.19
C ARG A 106 -6.76 14.44 15.35
N TRP A 107 -7.64 15.35 15.72
CA TRP A 107 -7.46 16.27 16.83
C TRP A 107 -8.61 16.12 17.79
N TRP A 108 -8.28 15.88 19.05
CA TRP A 108 -9.23 15.84 20.14
C TRP A 108 -9.03 17.06 21.03
N VAL A 109 -10.15 17.48 21.61
CA VAL A 109 -10.15 18.46 22.69
C VAL A 109 -10.99 17.95 23.83
N HIS A 110 -10.40 17.97 25.02
CA HIS A 110 -11.05 17.63 26.28
C HIS A 110 -11.05 18.86 27.20
N ALA A 111 -12.25 19.32 27.55
CA ALA A 111 -12.44 20.48 28.41
C ALA A 111 -13.48 20.11 29.47
N SER A 112 -13.00 19.74 30.64
CA SER A 112 -13.79 19.23 31.77
C SER A 112 -13.12 19.65 33.07
N PRO A 113 -13.74 19.40 34.24
CA PRO A 113 -13.06 19.64 35.51
C PRO A 113 -11.69 18.95 35.58
N GLN A 114 -10.79 19.54 36.34
CA GLN A 114 -9.45 18.99 36.56
C GLN A 114 -9.51 17.57 37.15
N GLY A 115 -8.57 16.72 36.74
CA GLY A 115 -8.47 15.32 37.13
C GLY A 115 -9.34 14.37 36.29
N THR A 116 -10.10 14.90 35.32
CA THR A 116 -10.93 14.07 34.43
C THR A 116 -10.11 13.54 33.26
N VAL A 117 -10.34 12.27 32.93
CA VAL A 117 -9.68 11.57 31.81
C VAL A 117 -10.63 11.49 30.62
N TYR A 118 -10.09 11.68 29.42
CA TYR A 118 -10.76 11.45 28.16
C TYR A 118 -10.84 9.94 27.87
N VAL A 119 -12.06 9.46 27.70
CA VAL A 119 -12.38 8.07 27.37
C VAL A 119 -13.19 8.07 26.08
N ASP A 120 -12.64 7.39 25.06
CA ASP A 120 -13.26 7.31 23.74
C ASP A 120 -14.67 6.72 23.83
N GLY A 121 -15.60 7.32 23.09
CA GLY A 121 -17.01 6.92 23.05
C GLY A 121 -17.85 7.26 24.29
N THR A 122 -17.27 7.81 25.37
CA THR A 122 -18.05 8.17 26.58
C THR A 122 -17.82 9.61 27.04
N THR A 123 -16.62 10.14 26.90
CA THR A 123 -16.33 11.53 27.25
C THR A 123 -16.93 12.47 26.19
N VAL A 124 -17.67 13.48 26.65
CA VAL A 124 -18.17 14.57 25.80
C VAL A 124 -17.00 15.48 25.45
N GLY A 125 -16.25 15.11 24.41
CA GLY A 125 -15.23 15.94 23.77
C GLY A 125 -15.53 16.13 22.29
N PHE A 126 -14.70 16.92 21.62
CA PHE A 126 -14.84 17.15 20.18
C PHE A 126 -13.65 16.53 19.44
N LEU A 127 -13.97 15.78 18.39
CA LEU A 127 -13.01 15.20 17.45
C LEU A 127 -13.15 15.91 16.11
N PHE A 128 -12.06 16.49 15.64
CA PHE A 128 -11.90 16.91 14.26
C PHE A 128 -11.02 15.88 13.53
N GLU A 129 -11.50 15.40 12.39
CA GLU A 129 -10.76 14.49 11.52
C GLU A 129 -10.67 15.09 10.12
N ALA A 130 -9.47 15.08 9.54
CA ALA A 130 -9.24 15.51 8.17
C ALA A 130 -8.21 14.60 7.50
N SER A 131 -8.50 14.19 6.26
CA SER A 131 -7.61 13.37 5.46
C SER A 131 -6.98 14.19 4.34
N VAL A 132 -5.68 13.96 4.14
CA VAL A 132 -4.93 14.41 2.98
C VAL A 132 -4.81 13.22 2.05
N ALA A 133 -5.54 13.27 0.94
CA ALA A 133 -5.52 12.22 -0.07
C ALA A 133 -4.13 12.09 -0.71
N ALA A 134 -3.85 10.92 -1.28
CA ALA A 134 -2.70 10.74 -2.15
C ALA A 134 -2.84 11.68 -3.34
N GLY A 135 -1.78 12.42 -3.68
CA GLY A 135 -1.73 13.14 -4.95
C GLY A 135 -1.86 12.13 -6.10
N ALA A 136 -2.57 12.49 -7.17
CA ALA A 136 -2.53 11.70 -8.40
C ALA A 136 -1.08 11.67 -8.89
N GLY A 137 -0.54 10.46 -9.14
CA GLY A 137 0.75 10.35 -9.81
C GLY A 137 0.67 11.10 -11.14
N THR A 138 1.67 11.94 -11.44
CA THR A 138 1.76 12.65 -12.73
C THR A 138 2.83 12.06 -13.63
N THR A 139 3.56 11.05 -13.16
CA THR A 139 4.65 10.41 -13.91
C THR A 139 4.07 9.30 -14.75
N PHE A 140 3.92 9.54 -16.05
CA PHE A 140 3.51 8.50 -16.99
C PHE A 140 4.70 7.60 -17.36
N ALA A 141 4.43 6.32 -17.59
CA ALA A 141 5.45 5.37 -18.00
C ALA A 141 5.91 5.70 -19.42
N THR A 142 7.23 5.75 -19.62
CA THR A 142 7.88 5.97 -20.92
C THR A 142 8.71 4.79 -21.36
N THR A 143 9.03 3.87 -20.44
CA THR A 143 9.80 2.66 -20.72
C THR A 143 9.17 1.46 -20.03
N ALA A 144 9.31 0.30 -20.65
CA ALA A 144 8.96 -1.00 -20.09
C ALA A 144 10.18 -1.91 -20.19
N THR A 145 10.57 -2.53 -19.08
CA THR A 145 11.62 -3.57 -19.06
C THR A 145 11.00 -4.88 -18.63
N HIS A 146 11.52 -5.98 -19.18
CA HIS A 146 10.99 -7.32 -18.96
C HIS A 146 12.10 -8.22 -18.42
N ALA A 147 11.81 -8.92 -17.33
CA ALA A 147 12.75 -9.85 -16.70
C ALA A 147 12.03 -11.16 -16.37
N TRP A 148 12.59 -12.26 -16.87
CA TRP A 148 12.21 -13.60 -16.50
C TRP A 148 12.93 -14.03 -15.22
N ASP A 149 12.27 -14.81 -14.39
CA ASP A 149 12.94 -15.52 -13.31
C ASP A 149 13.86 -16.62 -13.88
N MET A 150 15.12 -16.58 -13.45
CA MET A 150 16.16 -17.50 -13.90
C MET A 150 16.36 -18.80 -13.08
N PRO A 151 15.77 -19.02 -11.89
CA PRO A 151 16.07 -20.23 -11.10
C PRO A 151 15.81 -21.57 -11.80
N GLN A 152 14.91 -21.61 -12.78
CA GLN A 152 14.53 -22.81 -13.53
C GLN A 152 14.88 -22.73 -15.02
N ALA A 153 15.68 -21.73 -15.42
CA ALA A 153 16.09 -21.55 -16.80
C ALA A 153 17.24 -22.49 -17.16
N LEU A 154 17.05 -23.30 -18.21
CA LEU A 154 18.08 -24.16 -18.79
C LEU A 154 18.47 -23.61 -20.17
N VAL A 155 19.72 -23.78 -20.58
CA VAL A 155 20.14 -23.44 -21.96
C VAL A 155 19.53 -24.45 -22.92
N GLY A 156 18.85 -23.96 -23.95
CA GLY A 156 18.17 -24.79 -24.95
C GLY A 156 18.64 -24.50 -26.37
N ASN A 157 18.74 -25.54 -27.19
CA ASN A 157 18.94 -25.40 -28.63
C ASN A 157 17.61 -25.60 -29.36
N PHE A 158 17.13 -24.52 -29.98
CA PHE A 158 15.86 -24.50 -30.70
C PHE A 158 16.01 -24.58 -32.22
N SER A 159 17.24 -24.73 -32.75
CA SER A 159 17.52 -24.64 -34.19
C SER A 159 16.83 -25.71 -35.03
N SER A 160 16.45 -26.83 -34.43
CA SER A 160 15.75 -27.95 -35.09
C SER A 160 14.24 -27.96 -34.86
N ILE A 161 13.71 -27.03 -34.06
CA ILE A 161 12.32 -27.03 -33.62
C ILE A 161 11.51 -26.10 -34.53
N THR A 162 10.61 -26.69 -35.31
CA THR A 162 9.78 -25.93 -36.26
C THR A 162 8.75 -25.08 -35.52
N ASN A 163 8.42 -23.88 -36.01
CA ASN A 163 7.45 -22.94 -35.39
C ASN A 163 7.85 -22.37 -34.02
N VAL A 164 9.06 -22.66 -33.55
CA VAL A 164 9.64 -22.10 -32.34
C VAL A 164 10.82 -21.20 -32.72
N THR A 165 10.95 -20.07 -32.04
CA THR A 165 12.11 -19.19 -32.17
C THR A 165 12.38 -18.58 -30.80
N SER A 166 13.58 -18.80 -30.25
CA SER A 166 13.96 -18.26 -28.94
C SER A 166 14.99 -17.14 -29.13
N ALA A 167 14.68 -15.96 -28.62
CA ALA A 167 15.62 -14.83 -28.60
C ALA A 167 16.61 -14.91 -27.42
N ILE A 168 16.23 -15.62 -26.36
CA ILE A 168 16.99 -15.70 -25.10
C ILE A 168 17.73 -17.04 -24.94
N GLY A 169 17.40 -18.05 -25.76
CA GLY A 169 18.09 -19.35 -25.76
C GLY A 169 17.86 -20.17 -24.49
N THR A 170 16.78 -19.90 -23.74
CA THR A 170 16.45 -20.60 -22.50
C THR A 170 15.15 -21.37 -22.58
N GLN A 171 15.08 -22.53 -21.97
CA GLN A 171 13.89 -23.37 -21.81
C GLN A 171 13.51 -23.54 -20.33
N THR A 172 12.27 -23.97 -20.09
CA THR A 172 11.70 -24.27 -18.77
C THR A 172 11.41 -25.76 -18.67
N TYR A 173 11.64 -26.38 -17.51
CA TYR A 173 11.40 -27.81 -17.32
C TYR A 173 9.89 -28.12 -17.32
N GLN A 174 9.50 -29.27 -17.87
CA GLN A 174 8.09 -29.71 -17.87
C GLN A 174 7.49 -29.79 -16.46
N GLY A 175 6.24 -29.35 -16.31
CA GLY A 175 5.58 -29.27 -15.01
C GLY A 175 6.06 -28.15 -14.08
N THR A 176 6.94 -27.26 -14.55
CA THR A 176 7.38 -26.08 -13.80
C THR A 176 6.83 -24.78 -14.40
N SER A 177 7.04 -23.66 -13.72
CA SER A 177 6.50 -22.36 -14.15
C SER A 177 7.57 -21.29 -14.05
N ARG A 178 7.51 -20.32 -14.96
CA ARG A 178 8.30 -19.10 -14.87
C ARG A 178 7.43 -17.88 -14.68
N THR A 179 8.01 -16.84 -14.12
CA THR A 179 7.37 -15.55 -13.91
C THR A 179 8.07 -14.50 -14.75
N LEU A 180 7.29 -13.81 -15.57
CA LEU A 180 7.73 -12.59 -16.26
C LEU A 180 7.33 -11.39 -15.43
N THR A 181 8.32 -10.57 -15.05
CA THR A 181 8.12 -9.27 -14.42
C THR A 181 8.32 -8.18 -15.46
N THR A 182 7.29 -7.38 -15.68
CA THR A 182 7.35 -6.15 -16.47
C THR A 182 7.42 -4.96 -15.52
N THR A 183 8.44 -4.14 -15.65
CA THR A 183 8.63 -2.91 -14.88
C THR A 183 8.46 -1.70 -15.79
N LEU A 184 7.52 -0.85 -15.45
CA LEU A 184 7.21 0.41 -16.11
C LEU A 184 7.92 1.55 -15.38
N ALA A 185 8.68 2.35 -16.12
CA ALA A 185 9.40 3.50 -15.57
C ALA A 185 9.13 4.77 -16.39
N GLY A 186 9.18 5.92 -15.70
CA GLY A 186 9.06 7.23 -16.32
C GLY A 186 10.42 7.83 -16.66
N THR A 187 10.42 9.09 -17.12
CA THR A 187 11.64 9.85 -17.42
C THR A 187 12.38 10.33 -16.16
N THR A 188 11.78 10.17 -14.99
CA THR A 188 12.34 10.52 -13.68
C THR A 188 12.31 9.31 -12.75
N ALA A 189 12.99 9.37 -11.61
CA ALA A 189 12.98 8.32 -10.60
C ALA A 189 11.67 8.24 -9.79
N ALA A 190 10.66 9.05 -10.11
CA ALA A 190 9.38 9.03 -9.42
C ALA A 190 8.56 7.79 -9.80
N ALA A 191 7.72 7.32 -8.88
CA ALA A 191 6.78 6.24 -9.14
C ALA A 191 5.84 6.62 -10.30
N VAL A 192 5.62 5.67 -11.21
CA VAL A 192 4.70 5.85 -12.33
C VAL A 192 3.24 5.68 -11.90
N VAL A 193 2.33 6.25 -12.67
CA VAL A 193 0.88 6.07 -12.51
C VAL A 193 0.49 4.60 -12.60
N ASP A 194 -0.43 4.18 -11.73
CA ASP A 194 -0.99 2.83 -11.76
C ASP A 194 -2.09 2.66 -12.80
N GLY A 195 -2.43 1.41 -13.12
CA GLY A 195 -3.56 1.11 -14.00
C GLY A 195 -3.20 0.86 -15.47
N TYR A 196 -1.92 0.83 -15.83
CA TYR A 196 -1.54 0.37 -17.17
C TYR A 196 -1.92 -1.10 -17.35
N THR A 197 -2.53 -1.45 -18.47
CA THR A 197 -2.82 -2.85 -18.81
C THR A 197 -1.74 -3.38 -19.74
N VAL A 198 -1.06 -4.45 -19.34
CA VAL A 198 -0.13 -5.20 -20.18
C VAL A 198 -0.85 -6.43 -20.71
N LYS A 199 -0.77 -6.62 -22.03
CA LYS A 199 -1.28 -7.80 -22.73
C LYS A 199 -0.14 -8.79 -22.94
N TYR A 200 -0.30 -9.99 -22.43
CA TYR A 200 0.58 -11.13 -22.67
C TYR A 200 -0.11 -12.07 -23.67
N VAL A 201 0.66 -12.55 -24.64
CA VAL A 201 0.20 -13.56 -25.61
C VAL A 201 1.17 -14.72 -25.53
N ASP A 202 0.72 -15.80 -24.90
CA ASP A 202 1.43 -17.08 -24.86
C ASP A 202 1.13 -17.85 -26.15
N LYS A 203 2.18 -18.29 -26.86
CA LYS A 203 2.06 -19.15 -28.02
C LYS A 203 2.48 -20.56 -27.61
N VAL A 204 1.51 -21.46 -27.52
CA VAL A 204 1.77 -22.85 -27.17
C VAL A 204 1.86 -23.68 -28.44
N VAL A 205 2.98 -24.37 -28.62
CA VAL A 205 3.18 -25.36 -29.69
C VAL A 205 3.20 -26.74 -29.05
N ASN A 206 2.20 -27.56 -29.35
CA ASN A 206 2.12 -28.93 -28.85
C ASN A 206 2.48 -29.93 -29.95
N TYR A 207 3.40 -30.84 -29.63
CA TYR A 207 3.85 -31.92 -30.50
C TYR A 207 3.10 -33.19 -30.10
N GLY A 208 2.04 -33.53 -30.83
CA GLY A 208 1.21 -34.70 -30.52
C GLY A 208 2.04 -35.98 -30.50
N GLY A 209 2.06 -36.68 -29.37
CA GLY A 209 2.93 -37.81 -29.03
C GLY A 209 3.23 -38.77 -30.19
N GLY A 210 4.33 -38.51 -30.91
CA GLY A 210 4.92 -39.42 -31.91
C GLY A 210 4.35 -39.37 -33.34
N THR A 211 3.32 -38.57 -33.66
CA THR A 211 2.72 -38.57 -35.04
C THR A 211 3.16 -37.41 -35.93
N GLY A 212 4.01 -36.50 -35.44
CA GLY A 212 4.56 -35.38 -36.21
C GLY A 212 3.57 -34.23 -36.46
N ASN A 213 2.34 -34.33 -35.95
CA ASN A 213 1.33 -33.28 -36.10
C ASN A 213 1.46 -32.23 -34.99
N GLN A 214 1.66 -30.97 -35.36
CA GLN A 214 1.74 -29.85 -34.43
C GLN A 214 0.39 -29.16 -34.26
N THR A 215 0.02 -28.87 -33.02
CA THR A 215 -1.09 -27.95 -32.72
C THR A 215 -0.52 -26.66 -32.18
N ILE A 216 -0.98 -25.52 -32.72
CA ILE A 216 -0.58 -24.19 -32.23
C ILE A 216 -1.82 -23.53 -31.62
N SER A 217 -1.70 -23.06 -30.40
CA SER A 217 -2.73 -22.27 -29.72
C SER A 217 -2.14 -20.98 -29.15
N TYR A 218 -3.01 -20.00 -28.90
CA TYR A 218 -2.62 -18.73 -28.30
C TYR A 218 -3.48 -18.49 -27.05
N ALA A 219 -2.84 -18.26 -25.90
CA ALA A 219 -3.51 -17.81 -24.69
C ALA A 219 -3.20 -16.34 -24.46
N THR A 220 -4.24 -15.52 -24.29
CA THR A 220 -4.08 -14.08 -24.02
C THR A 220 -4.44 -13.79 -22.58
N THR A 221 -3.53 -13.12 -21.87
CA THR A 221 -3.75 -12.67 -20.49
C THR A 221 -3.55 -11.16 -20.42
N TYR A 222 -4.41 -10.48 -19.69
CA TYR A 222 -4.26 -9.06 -19.39
C TYR A 222 -3.95 -8.91 -17.91
N ALA A 223 -2.95 -8.11 -17.57
CA ALA A 223 -2.64 -7.79 -16.18
C ALA A 223 -2.41 -6.29 -16.03
N THR A 224 -2.86 -5.77 -14.89
CA THR A 224 -2.83 -4.34 -14.60
C THR A 224 -1.65 -4.00 -13.70
N SER A 225 -0.98 -2.87 -13.96
CA SER A 225 0.18 -2.42 -13.19
C SER A 225 -0.21 -1.84 -11.83
N SER A 226 0.61 -2.14 -10.84
CA SER A 226 0.60 -1.53 -9.52
C SER A 226 2.03 -1.18 -9.12
N ALA A 227 2.24 0.04 -8.63
CA ALA A 227 3.55 0.64 -8.39
C ALA A 227 4.51 0.51 -9.59
N GLY A 228 3.98 0.61 -10.82
CA GLY A 228 4.77 0.43 -12.04
C GLY A 228 5.23 -1.01 -12.30
N VAL A 229 4.71 -2.01 -11.60
CA VAL A 229 5.09 -3.42 -11.80
C VAL A 229 3.88 -4.24 -12.25
N VAL A 230 4.11 -5.15 -13.19
CA VAL A 230 3.16 -6.17 -13.62
C VAL A 230 3.89 -7.51 -13.64
N THR A 231 3.30 -8.54 -13.04
CA THR A 231 3.82 -9.91 -13.14
C THR A 231 2.81 -10.81 -13.82
N THR A 232 3.30 -11.81 -14.54
CA THR A 232 2.48 -12.91 -15.04
C THR A 232 3.28 -14.20 -14.93
N THR A 233 2.57 -15.28 -14.60
CA THR A 233 3.15 -16.61 -14.45
C THR A 233 2.67 -17.50 -15.57
N PHE A 234 3.59 -18.35 -15.99
CA PHE A 234 3.66 -18.93 -17.29
C PHE A 234 4.12 -20.37 -17.06
N THR A 235 3.17 -21.31 -17.18
CA THR A 235 3.35 -22.70 -16.76
C THR A 235 3.64 -23.59 -17.95
N CYS A 236 4.76 -24.31 -17.88
CA CYS A 236 5.02 -25.42 -18.79
C CYS A 236 4.16 -26.61 -18.37
N GLY A 237 3.32 -27.10 -19.28
CA GLY A 237 2.52 -28.30 -19.06
C GLY A 237 3.40 -29.50 -18.65
N ALA A 238 2.83 -30.41 -17.86
CA ALA A 238 3.47 -31.69 -17.59
C ALA A 238 3.51 -32.52 -18.89
N ASP A 239 4.58 -33.28 -19.07
CA ASP A 239 4.66 -34.26 -20.15
C ASP A 239 3.60 -35.36 -19.93
N HIS A 240 2.88 -35.70 -20.99
CA HIS A 240 1.75 -36.60 -20.96
C HIS A 240 2.16 -38.08 -21.10
N GLU A 241 3.46 -38.37 -21.17
CA GLU A 241 3.95 -39.74 -21.25
C GLU A 241 3.80 -40.46 -19.90
N THR A 242 2.80 -41.34 -19.81
CA THR A 242 2.62 -42.23 -18.67
C THR A 242 3.84 -43.16 -18.58
N VAL A 243 4.76 -42.88 -17.66
CA VAL A 243 5.81 -43.81 -17.19
C VAL A 243 6.54 -44.53 -18.35
N GLN A 244 7.51 -43.87 -18.98
CA GLN A 244 8.66 -44.64 -19.46
C GLN A 244 9.58 -44.90 -18.27
N THR A 245 9.78 -46.18 -18.01
CA THR A 245 10.63 -46.76 -16.96
C THR A 245 11.96 -46.03 -16.79
N ALA A 246 12.41 -45.94 -15.54
CA ALA A 246 13.71 -45.42 -15.15
C ALA A 246 14.88 -46.07 -15.92
N SER A 247 15.23 -45.51 -17.07
CA SER A 247 16.53 -45.58 -17.78
C SER A 247 16.29 -44.98 -19.15
N ASP A 248 16.45 -43.67 -19.29
CA ASP A 248 16.96 -43.01 -20.50
C ASP A 248 17.31 -41.56 -20.13
N VAL A 249 18.31 -41.46 -19.24
CA VAL A 249 19.21 -40.31 -19.26
C VAL A 249 19.97 -40.46 -20.58
N ASN A 250 19.57 -39.68 -21.58
CA ASN A 250 20.18 -39.55 -22.90
C ASN A 250 19.64 -40.51 -23.98
N ASP A 251 18.54 -40.12 -24.64
CA ASP A 251 18.38 -40.45 -26.06
C ASP A 251 18.40 -39.15 -26.89
N GLY A 252 19.49 -38.98 -27.62
CA GLY A 252 19.61 -37.92 -28.59
C GLY A 252 18.57 -38.13 -29.68
N ALA A 253 17.82 -37.07 -30.00
CA ALA A 253 16.71 -37.01 -30.96
C ALA A 253 15.37 -37.54 -30.45
N GLY A 254 14.50 -36.63 -30.02
CA GLY A 254 13.06 -36.92 -29.94
C GLY A 254 12.32 -36.20 -28.84
N ASN A 255 11.96 -34.95 -29.09
CA ASN A 255 10.74 -34.30 -28.60
C ASN A 255 10.55 -34.15 -27.07
N PRO A 256 11.08 -33.08 -26.44
CA PRO A 256 10.42 -32.53 -25.26
C PRO A 256 9.19 -31.74 -25.72
N THR A 257 8.04 -31.94 -25.06
CA THR A 257 6.92 -30.99 -25.15
C THR A 257 7.39 -29.68 -24.51
N ILE A 258 7.86 -28.78 -25.37
CA ILE A 258 8.41 -27.48 -24.97
C ILE A 258 7.27 -26.48 -24.90
N ALA A 259 7.05 -25.91 -23.71
CA ALA A 259 6.45 -24.57 -23.62
C ALA A 259 7.59 -23.56 -23.71
N ASP A 260 7.60 -22.77 -24.79
CA ASP A 260 8.54 -21.69 -25.00
C ASP A 260 7.97 -20.34 -24.58
N TYR A 261 8.84 -19.51 -24.02
CA TYR A 261 8.58 -18.14 -23.62
C TYR A 261 9.57 -17.17 -24.27
#